data_AF-A0A4R2MB97-F1
#
_entry.id   AF-A0A4R2MB97-F1
#
_cell.length_a   1.000
_cell.length_b   1.000
_cell.length_c   1.000
_cell.angle_alpha   90.00
_cell.angle_beta   90.00
_cell.angle_gamma   90.00
#
_symmetry.space_group_name_H-M   'P 1'
#
loop_
_entity.id
_entity.type
_entity.pdbx_description
1 polymer ?
#
loop_
_entity_poly.entity_id
_entity_poly.type
_entity_poly.pdbx_seq_one_letter_code
_entity_poly.pdbx_strand_id
1 'polypeptide(L)'
;MKPARQNTEAEIEAFSTVCQRLGGFDGRLSAEWCDGFLAALAAGPKPLPIAQWLPAMAGEAYERAFADPEDQAAAEQALATRAAALAVQLDAESIDEDPDALRLAPLMYVWDEAGRQEAIEVDGLTSEEAAGLVTGAEWADGFFAALQAFSADWRADAGEDSMAAFEELLAQVHALRLAEGSEELAAHVKAVYGDEGADRDRLIDEACYAVQDLRLWWVDHAPKPETRRVEKTPGRNDPCPCGSGLKYKKCHGASA
;
A
#
# COMPACT_ATOMS: atom_id res chain seq x y z
N MET A 1 23.44 2.18 -7.53
CA MET A 1 22.57 2.30 -6.36
C MET A 1 22.33 3.75 -5.92
N LYS A 2 21.12 4.27 -6.17
CA LYS A 2 20.62 5.47 -5.48
C LYS A 2 20.18 5.05 -4.07
N PRO A 3 20.58 5.78 -3.01
CA PRO A 3 20.12 5.48 -1.66
C PRO A 3 18.59 5.59 -1.60
N ALA A 4 17.94 4.67 -0.88
CA ALA A 4 16.50 4.73 -0.64
C ALA A 4 16.15 6.08 0.01
N ARG A 5 15.13 6.76 -0.51
CA ARG A 5 14.64 8.01 0.11
C ARG A 5 14.09 7.67 1.48
N GLN A 6 14.70 8.24 2.51
CA GLN A 6 14.14 8.24 3.84
C GLN A 6 13.30 9.50 4.03
N ASN A 7 12.17 9.35 4.72
CA ASN A 7 11.41 10.51 5.14
C ASN A 7 12.20 11.27 6.20
N THR A 8 12.10 12.60 6.18
CA THR A 8 12.61 13.40 7.29
C THR A 8 11.70 13.28 8.51
N GLU A 9 12.21 13.57 9.71
CA GLU A 9 11.41 13.59 10.93
C GLU A 9 10.16 14.48 10.80
N ALA A 10 10.30 15.66 10.19
CA ALA A 10 9.18 16.57 9.94
C ALA A 10 8.14 16.01 8.95
N GLU A 11 8.56 15.20 7.97
CA GLU A 11 7.63 14.54 7.05
C GLU A 11 6.85 13.43 7.76
N ILE A 12 7.50 12.67 8.64
CA ILE A 12 6.85 11.65 9.48
C ILE A 12 5.90 12.30 10.49
N GLU A 13 6.30 13.39 11.14
CA GLU A 13 5.44 14.13 12.07
C GLU A 13 4.19 14.67 11.38
N ALA A 14 4.34 15.25 10.18
CA ALA A 14 3.21 15.73 9.38
C ALA A 14 2.26 14.59 9.00
N PHE A 15 2.79 13.44 8.58
CA PHE A 15 2.01 12.24 8.27
C PHE A 15 1.27 11.72 9.51
N SER A 16 1.97 11.53 10.63
CA SER A 16 1.40 11.04 11.89
C SER A 16 0.33 11.98 12.44
N THR A 17 0.49 13.30 12.28
CA THR A 17 -0.53 14.29 12.66
C THR A 17 -1.82 14.11 11.86
N VAL A 18 -1.71 13.84 10.55
CA VAL A 18 -2.87 13.57 9.70
C VAL A 18 -3.55 12.27 10.13
N CYS A 19 -2.80 11.19 10.33
CA CYS A 19 -3.33 9.91 10.81
C CYS A 19 -4.00 10.04 12.18
N GLN A 20 -3.41 10.78 13.13
CA GLN A 20 -4.01 11.02 14.44
C GLN A 20 -5.38 11.71 14.33
N ARG A 21 -5.51 12.70 13.44
CA ARG A 21 -6.78 13.39 13.21
C ARG A 21 -7.82 12.48 12.56
N LEU A 22 -7.41 11.64 11.60
CA LEU A 22 -8.26 10.61 11.01
C LEU A 22 -8.72 9.58 12.05
N GLY A 23 -7.78 9.12 12.89
CA GLY A 23 -7.99 8.20 14.01
C GLY A 23 -9.06 8.67 15.00
N GLY A 24 -9.16 9.99 15.21
CA GLY A 24 -10.21 10.59 16.05
C GLY A 24 -11.64 10.39 15.52
N PHE A 25 -11.80 10.00 14.25
CA PHE A 25 -13.09 9.72 13.62
C PHE A 25 -13.26 8.25 13.20
N ASP A 26 -12.17 7.55 12.92
CA ASP A 26 -12.12 6.11 12.66
C ASP A 26 -10.86 5.52 13.31
N GLY A 27 -11.05 4.81 14.43
CA GLY A 27 -9.95 4.31 15.27
C GLY A 27 -9.01 3.32 14.59
N ARG A 28 -9.32 2.83 13.38
CA ARG A 28 -8.41 2.00 12.59
C ARG A 28 -7.29 2.79 11.93
N LEU A 29 -7.47 4.11 11.73
CA LEU A 29 -6.57 4.95 10.91
C LEU A 29 -5.36 5.45 11.71
N SER A 30 -4.67 4.53 12.39
CA SER A 30 -3.38 4.81 13.03
C SER A 30 -2.30 5.11 11.98
N ALA A 31 -1.18 5.71 12.40
CA ALA A 31 -0.06 5.95 11.50
C ALA A 31 0.50 4.63 10.92
N GLU A 32 0.55 3.56 11.73
CA GLU A 32 1.00 2.24 11.29
C GLU A 32 0.06 1.64 10.24
N TRP A 33 -1.25 1.69 10.50
CA TRP A 33 -2.25 1.17 9.58
C TRP A 33 -2.26 1.93 8.25
N CYS A 34 -2.24 3.27 8.31
CA CYS A 34 -2.17 4.09 7.09
C CYS A 34 -0.87 3.84 6.33
N ASP A 35 0.25 3.63 7.02
CA ASP A 35 1.52 3.32 6.39
C ASP A 35 1.50 1.99 5.64
N GLY A 36 0.99 0.94 6.29
CA GLY A 36 0.81 -0.38 5.65
C GLY A 36 -0.09 -0.32 4.44
N PHE A 37 -1.18 0.45 4.52
CA PHE A 37 -2.08 0.69 3.37
C PHE A 37 -1.31 1.32 2.20
N LEU A 38 -0.53 2.37 2.46
CA LEU A 38 0.28 3.04 1.43
C LEU A 38 1.41 2.15 0.89
N ALA A 39 2.00 1.30 1.73
CA ALA A 39 3.04 0.36 1.32
C ALA A 39 2.48 -0.68 0.34
N ALA A 40 1.28 -1.21 0.60
CA ALA A 40 0.57 -2.07 -0.35
C ALA A 40 0.34 -1.36 -1.69
N LEU A 41 -0.13 -0.10 -1.68
CA LEU A 41 -0.32 0.66 -2.91
C LEU A 41 0.97 0.83 -3.72
N ALA A 42 2.09 1.08 -3.03
CA ALA A 42 3.40 1.23 -3.66
C ALA A 42 3.94 -0.10 -4.22
N ALA A 43 3.73 -1.22 -3.52
CA ALA A 43 4.11 -2.55 -3.98
C ALA A 43 3.20 -3.09 -5.10
N GLY A 44 1.97 -2.57 -5.17
CA GLY A 44 0.90 -3.09 -6.01
C GLY A 44 1.10 -2.97 -7.53
N PRO A 45 0.10 -3.43 -8.30
CA PRO A 45 0.18 -3.62 -9.76
C PRO A 45 0.35 -2.32 -10.54
N LYS A 46 -0.16 -1.20 -10.02
CA LYS A 46 -0.15 0.09 -10.72
C LYS A 46 -0.17 1.26 -9.71
N PRO A 47 0.41 2.40 -10.08
CA PRO A 47 0.28 3.62 -9.29
C PRO A 47 -1.18 4.10 -9.29
N LEU A 48 -1.67 4.54 -8.12
CA LEU A 48 -2.99 5.13 -7.95
C LEU A 48 -2.87 6.60 -7.51
N PRO A 49 -3.62 7.53 -8.12
CA PRO A 49 -3.67 8.91 -7.66
C PRO A 49 -4.41 9.01 -6.32
N ILE A 50 -4.07 10.02 -5.51
CA ILE A 50 -4.67 10.24 -4.18
C ILE A 50 -6.20 10.26 -4.20
N ALA A 51 -6.80 10.89 -5.21
CA ALA A 51 -8.25 10.93 -5.38
C ALA A 51 -8.92 9.56 -5.54
N GLN A 52 -8.16 8.51 -5.90
CA GLN A 52 -8.68 7.14 -6.00
C GLN A 52 -8.51 6.36 -4.68
N TRP A 53 -7.35 6.50 -4.01
CA TRP A 53 -7.08 5.70 -2.82
C TRP A 53 -7.48 6.33 -1.49
N LEU A 54 -7.51 7.65 -1.39
CA LEU A 54 -7.87 8.35 -0.16
C LEU A 54 -9.30 8.05 0.30
N PRO A 55 -10.33 8.06 -0.59
CA PRO A 55 -11.68 7.69 -0.18
C PRO A 55 -11.79 6.22 0.27
N ALA A 56 -11.01 5.33 -0.32
CA ALA A 56 -10.99 3.92 0.05
C ALA A 56 -10.29 3.68 1.40
N MET A 57 -9.25 4.47 1.69
CA MET A 57 -8.50 4.40 2.93
C MET A 57 -9.28 5.00 4.11
N ALA A 58 -9.75 6.25 3.96
CA ALA A 58 -10.25 7.07 5.07
C ALA A 58 -11.76 7.30 5.05
N GLY A 59 -12.46 7.01 3.95
CA GLY A 59 -13.91 7.19 3.83
C GLY A 59 -14.40 8.55 4.34
N GLU A 60 -15.47 8.54 5.13
CA GLU A 60 -16.05 9.74 5.74
C GLU A 60 -15.15 10.38 6.82
N ALA A 61 -14.17 9.65 7.37
CA ALA A 61 -13.27 10.20 8.38
C ALA A 61 -12.43 11.35 7.81
N TYR A 62 -12.09 11.31 6.50
CA TYR A 62 -11.36 12.39 5.84
C TYR A 62 -12.15 13.70 5.81
N GLU A 63 -13.39 13.67 5.34
CA GLU A 63 -14.24 14.87 5.26
C GLU A 63 -14.57 15.44 6.66
N ARG A 64 -14.65 14.57 7.67
CA ARG A 64 -14.89 14.98 9.07
C ARG A 64 -13.64 15.56 9.72
N ALA A 65 -12.46 15.07 9.35
CA ALA A 65 -11.18 15.52 9.89
C ALA A 65 -10.70 16.83 9.26
N PHE A 66 -10.94 17.04 7.96
CA PHE A 66 -10.39 18.16 7.18
C PHE A 66 -11.51 18.89 6.41
N ALA A 67 -11.98 20.02 6.96
CA ALA A 67 -13.21 20.66 6.50
C ALA A 67 -13.00 21.82 5.51
N ASP A 68 -11.84 22.47 5.54
CA ASP A 68 -11.53 23.60 4.66
C ASP A 68 -10.42 23.26 3.64
N PRO A 69 -10.36 23.97 2.50
CA PRO A 69 -9.45 23.60 1.41
C PRO A 69 -7.95 23.70 1.74
N GLU A 70 -7.55 24.58 2.66
CA GLU A 70 -6.14 24.75 3.02
C GLU A 70 -5.68 23.57 3.88
N ASP A 71 -6.53 23.17 4.83
CA ASP A 71 -6.32 22.02 5.69
C ASP A 71 -6.34 20.69 4.92
N GLN A 72 -7.26 20.55 3.96
CA GLN A 72 -7.29 19.42 3.03
C GLN A 72 -6.00 19.33 2.20
N ALA A 73 -5.55 20.45 1.65
CA ALA A 73 -4.32 20.50 0.85
C ALA A 73 -3.08 20.12 1.68
N ALA A 74 -2.99 20.58 2.93
CA ALA A 74 -1.90 20.21 3.84
C ALA A 74 -1.93 18.70 4.17
N ALA A 75 -3.11 18.14 4.44
CA ALA A 75 -3.28 16.73 4.74
C ALA A 75 -2.93 15.84 3.53
N GLU A 76 -3.45 16.18 2.36
CA GLU A 76 -3.12 15.47 1.11
C GLU A 76 -1.62 15.55 0.80
N GLN A 77 -0.99 16.70 1.03
CA GLN A 77 0.45 16.86 0.82
C GLN A 77 1.25 15.95 1.76
N ALA A 78 0.89 15.84 3.05
CA ALA A 78 1.57 14.95 3.99
C ALA A 78 1.43 13.48 3.58
N LEU A 79 0.21 13.03 3.26
CA LEU A 79 -0.04 11.66 2.80
C LEU A 79 0.69 11.35 1.49
N ALA A 80 0.64 12.26 0.51
CA ALA A 80 1.34 12.12 -0.76
C ALA A 80 2.87 12.09 -0.58
N THR A 81 3.39 12.85 0.38
CA THR A 81 4.82 12.87 0.70
C THR A 81 5.29 11.52 1.23
N ARG A 82 4.51 10.88 2.10
CA ARG A 82 4.78 9.52 2.59
C ARG A 82 4.63 8.48 1.48
N ALA A 83 3.54 8.51 0.74
CA ALA A 83 3.31 7.61 -0.40
C ALA A 83 4.45 7.68 -1.45
N ALA A 84 4.94 8.89 -1.75
CA ALA A 84 6.05 9.08 -2.67
C ALA A 84 7.38 8.56 -2.12
N ALA A 85 7.60 8.54 -0.81
CA ALA A 85 8.79 7.94 -0.22
C ALA A 85 8.75 6.42 -0.34
N LEU A 86 7.61 5.81 0.00
CA LEU A 86 7.38 4.37 -0.16
C LEU A 86 7.54 3.93 -1.62
N ALA A 87 7.03 4.71 -2.58
CA ALA A 87 7.22 4.42 -4.01
C ALA A 87 8.70 4.45 -4.45
N VAL A 88 9.55 5.26 -3.82
CA VAL A 88 11.00 5.29 -4.10
C VAL A 88 11.73 4.16 -3.37
N GLN A 89 11.28 3.77 -2.19
CA GLN A 89 11.80 2.60 -1.47
C GLN A 89 11.51 1.32 -2.24
N LEU A 90 10.31 1.22 -2.83
CA LEU A 90 9.82 0.12 -3.66
C LEU A 90 10.01 0.37 -5.17
N ASP A 91 11.06 1.11 -5.54
CA ASP A 91 11.43 1.24 -6.94
C ASP A 91 12.04 -0.07 -7.46
N ALA A 92 11.42 -0.68 -8.46
CA ALA A 92 11.78 -2.02 -8.93
C ALA A 92 13.20 -2.11 -9.48
N GLU A 93 13.67 -1.10 -10.24
CA GLU A 93 15.05 -1.06 -10.74
C GLU A 93 16.05 -1.02 -9.58
N SER A 94 15.73 -0.26 -8.53
CA SER A 94 16.60 -0.17 -7.36
C SER A 94 16.59 -1.42 -6.48
N ILE A 95 15.50 -2.19 -6.46
CA ILE A 95 15.45 -3.51 -5.80
C ILE A 95 16.25 -4.53 -6.61
N ASP A 96 16.09 -4.56 -7.94
CA ASP A 96 16.84 -5.46 -8.83
C ASP A 96 18.35 -5.20 -8.80
N GLU A 97 18.78 -3.94 -8.63
CA GLU A 97 20.19 -3.57 -8.47
C GLU A 97 20.84 -4.11 -7.19
N ASP A 98 20.09 -4.22 -6.08
CA ASP A 98 20.58 -4.65 -4.76
C ASP A 98 19.46 -5.37 -3.98
N PRO A 99 19.19 -6.66 -4.31
CA PRO A 99 18.07 -7.40 -3.73
C PRO A 99 18.26 -7.73 -2.24
N ASP A 100 19.51 -7.79 -1.77
CA ASP A 100 19.85 -8.07 -0.38
C ASP A 100 19.69 -6.82 0.52
N ALA A 101 19.43 -5.65 -0.07
CA ALA A 101 19.18 -4.44 0.70
C ALA A 101 17.71 -4.35 1.11
N LEU A 102 17.48 -4.27 2.43
CA LEU A 102 16.18 -3.88 2.96
C LEU A 102 15.99 -2.36 2.81
N ARG A 103 15.21 -1.96 1.81
CA ARG A 103 14.95 -0.57 1.41
C ARG A 103 13.69 -0.01 2.04
N LEU A 104 12.68 -0.87 2.24
CA LEU A 104 11.41 -0.50 2.84
C LEU A 104 11.64 -0.10 4.30
N ALA A 105 11.18 1.09 4.67
CA ALA A 105 11.23 1.60 6.04
C ALA A 105 9.79 1.78 6.55
N PRO A 106 9.16 0.72 7.08
CA PRO A 106 7.78 0.79 7.57
C PRO A 106 7.69 1.62 8.85
N LEU A 107 6.52 2.20 9.10
CA LEU A 107 6.21 2.83 10.38
C LEU A 107 5.48 1.81 11.26
N MET A 108 6.18 1.31 12.28
CA MET A 108 5.66 0.36 13.26
C MET A 108 6.02 0.82 14.66
N TYR A 109 5.08 0.71 15.61
CA TYR A 109 5.37 0.90 17.02
C TYR A 109 5.90 -0.42 17.58
N VAL A 110 7.02 -0.34 18.33
CA VAL A 110 7.63 -1.51 18.94
C VAL A 110 6.92 -1.82 20.26
N TRP A 111 6.19 -2.93 20.28
CA TRP A 111 5.53 -3.45 21.48
C TRP A 111 6.46 -4.41 22.22
N ASP A 112 7.42 -3.86 22.95
CA ASP A 112 8.17 -4.61 23.96
C ASP A 112 7.42 -4.62 25.32
N GLU A 113 8.05 -5.18 26.34
CA GLU A 113 7.44 -5.24 27.67
C GLU A 113 7.20 -3.84 28.27
N ALA A 114 8.11 -2.90 28.02
CA ALA A 114 7.98 -1.54 28.52
C ALA A 114 6.84 -0.80 27.81
N GLY A 115 6.72 -0.93 26.48
CA GLY A 115 5.64 -0.36 25.70
C GLY A 115 4.27 -0.89 26.11
N ARG A 116 4.14 -2.21 26.34
CA ARG A 116 2.89 -2.79 26.84
C ARG A 116 2.54 -2.30 28.24
N GLN A 117 3.54 -2.15 29.12
CA GLN A 117 3.32 -1.60 30.46
C GLN A 117 2.89 -0.13 30.39
N GLU A 118 3.48 0.66 29.50
CA GLU A 118 3.08 2.05 29.26
C GLU A 118 1.63 2.14 28.78
N ALA A 119 1.21 1.29 27.85
CA ALA A 119 -0.18 1.26 27.37
C ALA A 119 -1.19 0.94 28.50
N ILE A 120 -0.81 0.13 29.48
CA ILE A 120 -1.64 -0.13 30.67
C ILE A 120 -1.72 1.13 31.56
N GLU A 121 -0.58 1.77 31.81
CA GLU A 121 -0.48 2.88 32.77
C GLU A 121 -1.00 4.21 32.22
N VAL A 122 -0.76 4.48 30.95
CA VAL A 122 -1.04 5.76 30.28
C VAL A 122 -2.35 5.69 29.51
N ASP A 123 -2.52 4.67 28.66
CA ASP A 123 -3.69 4.55 27.79
C ASP A 123 -4.86 3.80 28.47
N GLY A 124 -4.60 3.19 29.64
CA GLY A 124 -5.62 2.55 30.47
C GLY A 124 -6.08 1.20 29.95
N LEU A 125 -5.28 0.53 29.12
CA LEU A 125 -5.57 -0.82 28.64
C LEU A 125 -5.55 -1.83 29.80
N THR A 126 -6.39 -2.86 29.68
CA THR A 126 -6.27 -4.05 30.53
C THR A 126 -5.02 -4.84 30.17
N SER A 127 -4.53 -5.67 31.10
CA SER A 127 -3.39 -6.56 30.81
C SER A 127 -3.65 -7.53 29.66
N GLU A 128 -4.92 -7.91 29.44
CA GLU A 128 -5.33 -8.76 28.33
C GLU A 128 -5.26 -8.01 26.99
N GLU A 129 -5.76 -6.77 26.94
CA GLU A 129 -5.65 -5.91 25.74
C GLU A 129 -4.19 -5.60 25.41
N ALA A 130 -3.38 -5.25 26.39
CA ALA A 130 -1.96 -4.98 26.21
C ALA A 130 -1.18 -6.22 25.74
N ALA A 131 -1.52 -7.41 26.24
CA ALA A 131 -0.93 -8.67 25.76
C ALA A 131 -1.29 -8.99 24.29
N GLY A 132 -2.37 -8.42 23.78
CA GLY A 132 -2.75 -8.51 22.37
C GLY A 132 -2.00 -7.56 21.44
N LEU A 133 -1.20 -6.62 21.97
CA LEU A 133 -0.44 -5.67 21.17
C LEU A 133 0.81 -6.35 20.59
N VAL A 134 0.89 -6.35 19.27
CA VAL A 134 1.91 -7.06 18.50
C VAL A 134 2.55 -6.09 17.51
N THR A 135 3.88 -5.95 17.56
CA THR A 135 4.65 -5.12 16.63
C THR A 135 4.36 -5.53 15.18
N GLY A 136 3.95 -4.55 14.35
CA GLY A 136 3.67 -4.74 12.93
C GLY A 136 2.28 -5.30 12.60
N ALA A 137 1.47 -5.68 13.58
CA ALA A 137 0.12 -6.20 13.32
C ALA A 137 -0.80 -5.15 12.69
N GLU A 138 -0.84 -3.92 13.23
CA GLU A 138 -1.66 -2.82 12.67
C GLU A 138 -1.19 -2.44 11.27
N TRP A 139 0.13 -2.40 11.05
CA TRP A 139 0.72 -2.15 9.74
C TRP A 139 0.27 -3.20 8.72
N ALA A 140 0.34 -4.49 9.08
CA ALA A 140 -0.11 -5.57 8.21
C ALA A 140 -1.63 -5.51 7.97
N ASP A 141 -2.45 -5.16 8.96
CA ASP A 141 -3.89 -4.94 8.76
C ASP A 141 -4.17 -3.82 7.75
N GLY A 142 -3.40 -2.73 7.81
CA GLY A 142 -3.44 -1.66 6.82
C GLY A 142 -3.09 -2.13 5.41
N PHE A 143 -2.02 -2.92 5.30
CA PHE A 143 -1.58 -3.53 4.05
C PHE A 143 -2.70 -4.36 3.41
N PHE A 144 -3.29 -5.30 4.16
CA PHE A 144 -4.38 -6.15 3.65
C PHE A 144 -5.67 -5.39 3.37
N ALA A 145 -5.93 -4.27 4.06
CA ALA A 145 -7.07 -3.41 3.75
C ALA A 145 -6.95 -2.77 2.37
N ALA A 146 -5.74 -2.40 1.92
CA ALA A 146 -5.53 -1.93 0.55
C ALA A 146 -5.79 -3.03 -0.49
N LEU A 147 -5.32 -4.26 -0.24
CA LEU A 147 -5.59 -5.42 -1.11
C LEU A 147 -7.10 -5.68 -1.23
N GLN A 148 -7.83 -5.57 -0.13
CA GLN A 148 -9.28 -5.72 -0.13
C GLN A 148 -9.96 -4.59 -0.93
N ALA A 149 -9.59 -3.34 -0.64
CA ALA A 149 -10.15 -2.16 -1.30
C ALA A 149 -9.93 -2.16 -2.82
N PHE A 150 -8.78 -2.67 -3.27
CA PHE A 150 -8.39 -2.73 -4.68
C PHE A 150 -8.37 -4.15 -5.24
N SER A 151 -9.15 -5.07 -4.67
CA SER A 151 -9.13 -6.49 -5.02
C SER A 151 -9.36 -6.81 -6.50
N ALA A 152 -10.03 -5.91 -7.25
CA ALA A 152 -10.17 -6.05 -8.69
C ALA A 152 -8.85 -5.85 -9.45
N ASP A 153 -8.01 -4.92 -8.98
CA ASP A 153 -6.69 -4.63 -9.56
C ASP A 153 -5.64 -5.64 -9.11
N TRP A 154 -5.78 -6.19 -7.90
CA TRP A 154 -4.89 -7.20 -7.31
C TRP A 154 -5.15 -8.63 -7.83
N ARG A 155 -5.73 -8.76 -9.03
CA ARG A 155 -5.92 -10.03 -9.73
C ARG A 155 -4.94 -10.13 -10.89
N ALA A 156 -4.03 -11.10 -10.81
CA ALA A 156 -3.19 -11.47 -11.93
C ALA A 156 -3.76 -12.66 -12.70
N ASP A 157 -3.44 -12.73 -13.98
CA ASP A 157 -3.64 -13.91 -14.83
C ASP A 157 -2.26 -14.58 -14.99
N ALA A 158 -1.88 -15.38 -13.99
CA ALA A 158 -0.57 -16.03 -13.90
C ALA A 158 -0.73 -17.55 -13.72
N GLY A 159 0.33 -18.30 -14.01
CA GLY A 159 0.35 -19.76 -13.82
C GLY A 159 0.33 -20.15 -12.35
N GLU A 160 -0.01 -21.43 -12.07
CA GLU A 160 -0.14 -21.98 -10.71
C GLU A 160 1.13 -21.72 -9.86
N ASP A 161 2.32 -22.01 -10.39
CA ASP A 161 3.59 -21.79 -9.69
C ASP A 161 3.82 -20.29 -9.35
N SER A 162 3.53 -19.39 -10.29
CA SER A 162 3.67 -17.94 -10.09
C SER A 162 2.67 -17.41 -9.06
N MET A 163 1.45 -17.98 -9.03
CA MET A 163 0.44 -17.64 -8.04
C MET A 163 0.78 -18.19 -6.66
N ALA A 164 1.37 -19.39 -6.58
CA ALA A 164 1.85 -19.94 -5.31
C ALA A 164 2.94 -19.05 -4.69
N ALA A 165 3.91 -18.59 -5.49
CA ALA A 165 4.92 -17.64 -5.03
C ALA A 165 4.30 -16.32 -4.53
N PHE A 166 3.29 -15.79 -5.23
CA PHE A 166 2.55 -14.61 -4.79
C PHE A 166 1.85 -14.82 -3.44
N GLU A 167 1.23 -15.98 -3.23
CA GLU A 167 0.58 -16.34 -1.96
C GLU A 167 1.60 -16.49 -0.82
N GLU A 168 2.78 -17.05 -1.09
CA GLU A 168 3.88 -17.14 -0.13
C GLU A 168 4.39 -15.76 0.32
N LEU A 169 4.51 -14.80 -0.61
CA LEU A 169 4.87 -13.41 -0.29
C LEU A 169 3.82 -12.75 0.62
N LEU A 170 2.54 -12.92 0.31
CA LEU A 170 1.46 -12.43 1.16
C LEU A 170 1.43 -13.13 2.52
N ALA A 171 1.80 -14.41 2.59
CA ALA A 171 1.86 -15.15 3.83
C ALA A 171 2.90 -14.59 4.81
N GLN A 172 4.04 -14.06 4.33
CA GLN A 172 5.03 -13.40 5.19
C GLN A 172 4.46 -12.12 5.83
N VAL A 173 3.75 -11.29 5.05
CA VAL A 173 3.08 -10.09 5.59
C VAL A 173 1.95 -10.48 6.55
N HIS A 174 1.21 -11.55 6.23
CA HIS A 174 0.14 -12.06 7.08
C HIS A 174 0.64 -12.54 8.46
N ALA A 175 1.86 -13.09 8.53
CA ALA A 175 2.44 -13.57 9.78
C ALA A 175 2.53 -12.50 10.86
N LEU A 176 2.67 -11.22 10.48
CA LEU A 176 2.68 -10.10 11.42
C LEU A 176 1.33 -9.89 12.14
N ARG A 177 0.23 -10.38 11.57
CA ARG A 177 -1.12 -10.29 12.16
C ARG A 177 -1.38 -11.39 13.19
N LEU A 178 -0.50 -12.39 13.27
CA LEU A 178 -0.70 -13.53 14.16
C LEU A 178 -0.20 -13.19 15.57
N ALA A 179 -1.06 -13.47 16.55
CA ALA A 179 -0.76 -13.26 17.96
C ALA A 179 0.46 -14.08 18.41
N GLU A 180 1.26 -13.50 19.29
CA GLU A 180 2.42 -14.18 19.86
C GLU A 180 2.01 -15.42 20.66
N GLY A 181 2.70 -16.53 20.43
CA GLY A 181 2.39 -17.81 21.06
C GLY A 181 1.15 -18.53 20.52
N SER A 182 0.48 -18.00 19.49
CA SER A 182 -0.63 -18.70 18.83
C SER A 182 -0.17 -19.96 18.10
N GLU A 183 -1.07 -20.94 17.97
CA GLU A 183 -0.80 -22.17 17.21
C GLU A 183 -0.57 -21.87 15.72
N GLU A 184 -1.28 -20.87 15.19
CA GLU A 184 -1.16 -20.39 13.82
C GLU A 184 0.22 -19.79 13.54
N LEU A 185 0.73 -18.94 14.44
CA LEU A 185 2.08 -18.37 14.28
C LEU A 185 3.13 -19.48 14.39
N ALA A 186 2.99 -20.39 15.35
CA ALA A 186 3.91 -21.52 15.50
C ALA A 186 3.92 -22.43 14.25
N ALA A 187 2.76 -22.64 13.64
CA ALA A 187 2.64 -23.41 12.40
C ALA A 187 3.31 -22.69 11.22
N HIS A 188 3.09 -21.38 11.05
CA HIS A 188 3.75 -20.57 10.03
C HIS A 188 5.28 -20.61 10.20
N VAL A 189 5.77 -20.31 11.41
CA VAL A 189 7.22 -20.29 11.70
C VAL A 189 7.85 -21.64 11.42
N LYS A 190 7.20 -22.74 11.83
CA LYS A 190 7.70 -24.08 11.56
C LYS A 190 7.71 -24.42 10.06
N ALA A 191 6.70 -23.99 9.31
CA ALA A 191 6.62 -24.26 7.88
C ALA A 191 7.70 -23.51 7.08
N VAL A 192 7.99 -22.27 7.45
CA VAL A 192 8.93 -21.40 6.72
C VAL A 192 10.38 -21.57 7.21
N TYR A 193 10.60 -21.60 8.53
CA TYR A 193 11.94 -21.55 9.14
C TYR A 193 12.38 -22.88 9.80
N GLY A 194 11.49 -23.87 9.88
CA GLY A 194 11.80 -25.17 10.46
C GLY A 194 12.27 -25.08 11.93
N ASP A 195 13.35 -25.79 12.25
CA ASP A 195 13.91 -25.83 13.60
C ASP A 195 14.72 -24.57 13.97
N GLU A 196 15.08 -23.73 12.98
CA GLU A 196 15.76 -22.45 13.22
C GLU A 196 14.83 -21.46 13.93
N GLY A 197 13.54 -21.51 13.59
CA GLY A 197 12.53 -20.59 14.09
C GLY A 197 12.71 -19.16 13.56
N ALA A 198 11.84 -18.26 14.01
CA ALA A 198 11.93 -16.83 13.75
C ALA A 198 11.41 -16.07 14.97
N ASP A 199 12.15 -15.04 15.37
CA ASP A 199 11.65 -14.04 16.30
C ASP A 199 10.87 -12.96 15.57
N ARG A 200 10.33 -12.00 16.32
CA ARG A 200 9.50 -10.93 15.76
C ARG A 200 10.27 -10.04 14.79
N ASP A 201 11.53 -9.74 15.09
CA ASP A 201 12.39 -8.92 14.22
C ASP A 201 12.62 -9.60 12.87
N ARG A 202 12.92 -10.90 12.88
CA ARG A 202 13.03 -11.67 11.63
C ARG A 202 11.73 -11.67 10.83
N LEU A 203 10.58 -11.85 11.49
CA LEU A 203 9.29 -11.81 10.78
C LEU A 203 9.02 -10.44 10.14
N ILE A 204 9.44 -9.35 10.77
CA ILE A 204 9.33 -7.99 10.24
C ILE A 204 10.24 -7.80 9.03
N ASP A 205 11.50 -8.22 9.13
CA ASP A 205 12.45 -8.16 8.02
C ASP A 205 11.94 -8.97 6.81
N GLU A 206 11.48 -10.19 7.04
CA GLU A 206 10.96 -11.10 6.00
C GLU A 206 9.67 -10.56 5.37
N ALA A 207 8.77 -9.94 6.15
CA ALA A 207 7.62 -9.24 5.60
C ALA A 207 8.04 -8.04 4.73
N CYS A 208 9.08 -7.31 5.11
CA CYS A 208 9.59 -6.18 4.34
C CYS A 208 10.25 -6.64 3.03
N TYR A 209 11.05 -7.71 3.05
CA TYR A 209 11.58 -8.35 1.84
C TYR A 209 10.45 -8.86 0.96
N ALA A 210 9.44 -9.53 1.53
CA ALA A 210 8.30 -10.04 0.77
C ALA A 210 7.53 -8.93 0.03
N VAL A 211 7.44 -7.73 0.60
CA VAL A 211 6.81 -6.56 -0.04
C VAL A 211 7.66 -6.02 -1.20
N GLN A 212 8.99 -6.07 -1.09
CA GLN A 212 9.90 -5.74 -2.19
C GLN A 212 9.80 -6.77 -3.33
N ASP A 213 9.78 -8.05 -3.00
CA ASP A 213 9.63 -9.13 -3.96
C ASP A 213 8.24 -9.11 -4.62
N LEU A 214 7.21 -8.75 -3.87
CA LEU A 214 5.87 -8.52 -4.40
C LEU A 214 5.86 -7.41 -5.44
N ARG A 215 6.65 -6.35 -5.23
CA ARG A 215 6.80 -5.28 -6.21
C ARG A 215 7.45 -5.79 -7.50
N LEU A 216 8.52 -6.58 -7.39
CA LEU A 216 9.17 -7.21 -8.55
C LEU A 216 8.21 -8.16 -9.28
N TRP A 217 7.49 -8.98 -8.52
CA TRP A 217 6.48 -9.88 -9.06
C TRP A 217 5.43 -9.13 -9.88
N TRP A 218 4.94 -7.99 -9.40
CA TRP A 218 4.00 -7.16 -10.15
C TRP A 218 4.59 -6.51 -11.41
N VAL A 219 5.90 -6.26 -11.47
CA VAL A 219 6.54 -5.80 -12.72
C VAL A 219 6.41 -6.85 -13.82
N ASP A 220 6.56 -8.13 -13.47
CA ASP A 220 6.47 -9.24 -14.42
C ASP A 220 5.03 -9.66 -14.73
N HIS A 221 4.10 -9.42 -13.81
CA HIS A 221 2.72 -9.92 -13.87
C HIS A 221 1.66 -8.81 -13.97
N ALA A 222 2.07 -7.57 -14.28
CA ALA A 222 1.17 -6.43 -14.39
C ALA A 222 -0.02 -6.73 -15.32
N PRO A 223 -1.26 -6.33 -14.95
CA PRO A 223 -2.42 -6.48 -15.82
C PRO A 223 -2.16 -5.81 -17.17
N LYS A 224 -2.34 -6.57 -18.25
CA LYS A 224 -2.18 -6.03 -19.61
C LYS A 224 -3.20 -4.91 -19.80
N PRO A 225 -2.79 -3.67 -20.16
CA PRO A 225 -3.73 -2.60 -20.38
C PRO A 225 -4.73 -3.02 -21.45
N GLU A 226 -6.03 -2.85 -21.19
CA GLU A 226 -7.03 -3.11 -22.20
C GLU A 226 -6.69 -2.31 -23.46
N THR A 227 -6.63 -3.00 -24.60
CA THR A 227 -6.40 -2.32 -25.87
C THR A 227 -7.56 -1.37 -26.09
N ARG A 228 -7.34 -0.08 -25.84
CA ARG A 228 -8.35 0.96 -26.10
C ARG A 228 -8.76 0.85 -27.55
N ARG A 229 -9.99 0.40 -27.79
CA ARG A 229 -10.57 0.35 -29.13
C ARG A 229 -10.84 1.80 -29.53
N VAL A 230 -9.88 2.40 -30.24
CA VAL A 230 -10.08 3.72 -30.84
C VAL A 230 -11.16 3.54 -31.88
N GLU A 231 -12.31 4.18 -31.67
CA GLU A 231 -13.34 4.23 -32.71
C GLU A 231 -12.69 4.76 -33.99
N LYS A 232 -12.97 4.11 -35.12
CA LYS A 232 -12.41 4.53 -36.40
C LYS A 232 -12.78 5.99 -36.62
N THR A 233 -11.79 6.89 -36.57
CA THR A 233 -11.97 8.26 -37.01
C THR A 233 -12.40 8.23 -38.47
N PRO A 234 -13.42 9.01 -38.87
CA PRO A 234 -13.86 9.07 -40.26
C PRO A 234 -12.68 9.31 -41.19
N GLY A 235 -12.53 8.47 -42.21
CA GLY A 235 -11.52 8.65 -43.23
C GLY A 235 -11.72 9.99 -43.95
N ARG A 236 -10.65 10.54 -44.53
CA ARG A 236 -10.65 11.85 -45.22
C ARG A 236 -11.82 12.04 -46.21
N ASN A 237 -12.30 10.96 -46.83
CA ASN A 237 -13.39 10.98 -47.81
C ASN A 237 -14.76 10.48 -47.28
N ASP A 238 -14.83 10.01 -46.04
CA ASP A 238 -16.05 9.46 -45.44
C ASP A 238 -17.07 10.57 -45.12
N PRO A 239 -18.37 10.24 -44.97
CA PRO A 239 -19.36 11.21 -44.50
C PRO A 239 -18.97 11.84 -43.17
N CYS A 240 -19.14 13.16 -43.07
CA CYS A 240 -18.80 13.88 -41.86
C CYS A 240 -19.79 13.55 -40.73
N PRO A 241 -19.32 13.26 -39.50
CA PRO A 241 -20.18 12.78 -38.40
C PRO A 241 -21.17 13.83 -37.88
N CYS A 242 -21.03 15.11 -38.26
CA CYS A 242 -21.97 16.17 -37.91
C CYS A 242 -23.29 16.15 -38.70
N GLY A 243 -23.48 15.19 -39.61
CA GLY A 243 -24.71 15.08 -40.40
C GLY A 243 -24.85 16.09 -41.55
N SER A 244 -23.79 16.84 -41.89
CA SER A 244 -23.82 17.86 -42.95
C SER A 244 -23.98 17.31 -44.38
N GLY A 245 -23.85 16.00 -44.57
CA GLY A 245 -23.81 15.36 -45.90
C GLY A 245 -22.52 15.59 -46.69
N LEU A 246 -21.54 16.33 -46.14
CA LEU A 246 -20.24 16.58 -46.76
C LEU A 246 -19.22 15.48 -46.40
N LYS A 247 -18.18 15.32 -47.25
CA LYS A 247 -17.01 14.48 -46.90
C LYS A 247 -16.22 15.13 -45.76
N TYR A 248 -15.63 14.33 -44.86
CA TYR A 248 -14.91 14.79 -43.67
C TYR A 248 -13.89 15.90 -43.98
N LYS A 249 -13.04 15.73 -45.02
CA LYS A 249 -12.06 16.74 -45.46
C LYS A 249 -12.61 18.09 -45.91
N LYS A 250 -13.91 18.17 -46.20
CA LYS A 250 -14.60 19.39 -46.63
C LYS A 250 -15.43 20.01 -45.49
N CYS A 251 -15.35 19.45 -44.29
CA CYS A 251 -16.11 19.89 -43.13
C CYS A 251 -15.19 19.90 -41.89
N HIS A 252 -15.33 18.96 -40.97
CA HIS A 252 -14.54 18.93 -39.73
C HIS A 252 -13.04 18.68 -39.96
N GLY A 253 -12.66 18.13 -41.11
CA GLY A 253 -11.26 17.99 -41.54
C GLY A 253 -10.80 19.06 -42.53
N ALA A 254 -11.51 20.20 -42.65
CA ALA A 254 -11.13 21.28 -43.57
C ALA A 254 -10.08 22.24 -42.99
N SER A 255 -9.88 22.21 -41.67
CA SER A 255 -8.92 23.06 -40.95
C SER A 255 -7.93 22.26 -40.08
N ALA A 256 -7.90 20.93 -40.28
CA ALA A 256 -6.96 20.02 -39.63
C ALA A 256 -5.76 19.76 -40.54
#